data_AF-A0A430BSN9-F1
#
_entry.id   AF-A0A430BSN9-F1
#
_cell.length_a   1.000
_cell.length_b   1.000
_cell.length_c   1.000
_cell.angle_alpha   90.00
_cell.angle_beta   90.00
_cell.angle_gamma   90.00
#
_symmetry.space_group_name_H-M   'P 1'
#
loop_
_entity.id
_entity.type
_entity.pdbx_description
1 polymer ?
#
loop_
_entity_poly.entity_id
_entity_poly.type
_entity_poly.pdbx_seq_one_letter_code
_entity_poly.pdbx_strand_id
1 'polypeptide(L)'
;MANALTPFEALQLALTRAKSQTRFAMICGVRQPAVSKWLQSGKRLPAGHVLAVEAATNVSRHLLRPDLYPLPEGAMIQDYGEECGPILSGIDHRVACDRQPKAQRKDIA
;
A
#
# COMPACT_ATOMS: atom_id res chain seq x y z
N MET A 1 6.19 27.25 -6.93
CA MET A 1 6.62 27.54 -5.55
C MET A 1 6.19 26.39 -4.67
N ALA A 2 7.13 25.53 -4.28
CA ALA A 2 6.84 24.37 -3.43
C ALA A 2 6.37 24.88 -2.07
N ASN A 3 5.06 24.87 -1.83
CA ASN A 3 4.50 25.22 -0.55
C ASN A 3 4.94 24.15 0.44
N ALA A 4 5.97 24.45 1.24
CA ALA A 4 6.51 23.56 2.25
C ALA A 4 5.51 23.47 3.40
N LEU A 5 4.43 22.71 3.19
CA LEU A 5 3.42 22.41 4.18
C LEU A 5 4.11 21.87 5.43
N THR A 6 3.82 22.48 6.57
CA THR A 6 4.28 21.94 7.84
C THR A 6 3.64 20.57 8.07
N PRO A 7 4.27 19.66 8.84
CA PRO A 7 3.69 18.36 9.17
C PRO A 7 2.31 18.45 9.84
N PHE A 8 2.07 19.54 10.57
CA PHE A 8 0.77 19.82 11.17
C PHE A 8 -0.28 20.23 10.13
N GLU A 9 0.06 21.10 9.20
CA GLU A 9 -0.83 21.46 8.07
C GLU A 9 -1.11 20.25 7.17
N ALA A 10 -0.12 19.37 6.96
CA ALA A 10 -0.32 18.11 6.24
C ALA A 10 -1.34 17.20 6.94
N LEU A 11 -1.30 17.13 8.29
CA LEU A 11 -2.29 16.40 9.07
C LEU A 11 -3.69 17.03 8.95
N GLN A 12 -3.78 18.36 9.01
CA GLN A 12 -5.05 19.07 8.79
C GLN A 12 -5.59 18.86 7.38
N LEU A 13 -4.72 18.86 6.36
CA LEU A 13 -5.09 18.57 4.98
C LEU A 13 -5.63 17.15 4.84
N ALA A 14 -4.98 16.16 5.46
CA ALA A 14 -5.46 14.78 5.48
C ALA A 14 -6.84 14.68 6.16
N LEU A 15 -7.05 15.41 7.25
CA LEU A 15 -8.34 15.48 7.93
C LEU A 15 -9.44 16.07 7.05
N THR A 16 -9.14 17.16 6.35
CA THR A 16 -10.05 17.81 5.40
C THR A 16 -10.42 16.87 4.25
N ARG A 17 -9.44 16.12 3.71
CA ARG A 17 -9.70 15.10 2.68
C ARG A 17 -10.53 13.93 3.19
N ALA A 18 -10.34 13.54 4.45
CA ALA A 18 -11.18 12.55 5.12
C ALA A 18 -12.61 13.06 5.43
N LYS A 19 -12.86 14.38 5.30
CA LYS A 19 -14.12 15.09 5.55
C LYS A 19 -14.56 15.20 7.01
N SER A 20 -14.24 14.22 7.86
CA SER A 20 -14.61 14.26 9.29
C SER A 20 -13.58 13.59 10.19
N GLN A 21 -13.49 14.06 11.44
CA GLN A 21 -12.63 13.47 12.47
C GLN A 21 -13.02 12.02 12.79
N THR A 22 -14.32 11.72 12.80
CA THR A 22 -14.81 10.36 13.03
C THR A 22 -14.38 9.42 11.91
N ARG A 23 -14.48 9.84 10.63
CA ARG A 23 -14.03 9.03 9.50
C ARG A 23 -12.52 8.85 9.49
N PHE A 24 -11.77 9.91 9.80
CA PHE A 24 -10.32 9.83 9.95
C PHE A 24 -9.89 8.86 11.06
N ALA A 25 -10.59 8.88 12.20
CA ALA A 25 -10.36 7.93 13.29
C ALA A 25 -10.63 6.48 12.86
N MET A 26 -11.69 6.23 12.10
CA MET A 26 -12.00 4.90 11.54
C MET A 26 -10.91 4.41 10.57
N ILE A 27 -10.42 5.27 9.67
CA ILE A 27 -9.30 4.97 8.78
C ILE A 27 -8.06 4.55 9.57
N CYS A 28 -7.79 5.24 10.67
CA CYS A 28 -6.68 4.94 11.55
C CYS A 28 -6.94 3.78 12.52
N GLY A 29 -8.16 3.24 12.61
CA GLY A 29 -8.52 2.22 13.59
C GLY A 29 -8.45 2.70 15.05
N VAL A 30 -8.62 4.01 15.30
CA VAL A 30 -8.59 4.61 16.64
C VAL A 30 -9.93 5.25 17.00
N ARG A 31 -10.08 5.63 18.27
CA ARG A 31 -11.23 6.44 18.73
C ARG A 31 -11.03 7.91 18.36
N GLN A 32 -12.12 8.62 18.02
CA GLN A 32 -12.09 10.05 17.64
C GLN A 32 -11.36 10.97 18.66
N PRO A 33 -11.44 10.76 20.00
CA PRO A 33 -10.68 11.57 20.95
C PRO A 33 -9.16 11.48 20.78
N ALA A 34 -8.64 10.36 20.26
CA ALA A 34 -7.21 10.23 19.97
C ALA A 34 -6.78 11.20 18.86
N VAL A 35 -7.60 11.34 17.82
CA VAL A 35 -7.39 12.30 16.73
C VAL A 35 -7.43 13.73 17.25
N SER A 36 -8.42 14.06 18.09
CA SER A 36 -8.52 15.37 18.74
C SER A 36 -7.27 15.68 19.59
N LYS A 37 -6.78 14.70 20.37
CA LYS A 37 -5.55 14.85 21.15
C LYS A 37 -4.33 15.12 20.27
N TRP A 38 -4.19 14.48 19.11
CA TRP A 38 -3.09 14.75 18.18
C TRP A 38 -3.14 16.20 17.68
N LEU A 39 -4.33 16.67 17.28
CA LEU A 39 -4.54 18.05 16.82
C LEU A 39 -4.27 19.08 17.91
N GLN A 40 -4.75 18.85 19.14
CA GLN A 40 -4.60 19.78 20.26
C GLN A 40 -3.17 19.85 20.80
N SER A 41 -2.49 18.70 20.86
CA SER A 41 -1.11 18.64 21.37
C SER A 41 -0.07 19.11 20.36
N GLY A 42 -0.49 19.45 19.14
CA GLY A 42 0.43 19.73 18.02
C GLY A 42 1.33 18.54 17.69
N LYS A 43 0.99 17.33 18.17
CA LYS A 43 1.79 16.13 17.94
C LYS A 43 1.57 15.66 16.53
N ARG A 44 2.67 15.19 15.93
CA ARG A 44 2.66 14.56 14.61
C ARG A 44 1.85 13.27 14.63
N LEU A 45 1.39 12.86 13.45
CA LEU A 45 0.71 11.58 13.26
C LEU A 45 1.62 10.43 13.73
N PRO A 46 1.12 9.49 14.57
CA PRO A 46 1.91 8.34 14.98
C PRO A 46 2.32 7.49 13.77
N ALA A 47 3.54 6.95 13.79
CA ALA A 47 4.15 6.27 12.64
C ALA A 47 3.28 5.14 12.06
N GLY A 48 2.62 4.36 12.91
CA GLY A 48 1.78 3.22 12.48
C GLY A 48 0.56 3.60 11.64
N HIS A 49 0.11 4.86 11.67
CA HIS A 49 -1.07 5.31 10.93
C HIS A 49 -0.73 6.02 9.63
N VAL A 50 0.55 6.29 9.34
CA VAL A 50 0.97 7.09 8.18
C VAL A 50 0.52 6.45 6.87
N LEU A 51 0.76 5.15 6.70
CA LEU A 51 0.41 4.42 5.47
C LEU A 51 -1.11 4.29 5.28
N ALA A 52 -1.85 4.07 6.36
CA ALA A 52 -3.32 4.02 6.31
C ALA A 52 -3.92 5.37 5.90
N VAL A 53 -3.37 6.46 6.44
CA VAL A 53 -3.79 7.83 6.09
C VAL A 53 -3.41 8.17 4.66
N GLU A 54 -2.19 7.82 4.20
CA GLU A 54 -1.76 8.02 2.82
C GLU A 54 -2.69 7.30 1.83
N ALA A 55 -2.99 6.03 2.06
CA ALA A 55 -3.87 5.24 1.20
C ALA A 55 -5.30 5.83 1.12
N ALA A 56 -5.83 6.36 2.23
CA ALA A 56 -7.19 6.87 2.27
C ALA A 56 -7.33 8.34 1.82
N THR A 57 -6.32 9.17 2.06
CA THR A 57 -6.38 10.63 1.83
C THR A 57 -5.49 11.10 0.68
N ASN A 58 -4.63 10.24 0.16
CA ASN A 58 -3.67 10.55 -0.90
C ASN A 58 -2.73 11.72 -0.55
N VAL A 59 -2.46 11.92 0.75
CA VAL A 59 -1.48 12.89 1.25
C VAL A 59 -0.16 12.14 1.43
N SER A 60 0.89 12.61 0.77
CA SER A 60 2.20 11.96 0.78
C SER A 60 2.73 11.79 2.20
N ARG A 61 3.20 10.59 2.52
CA ARG A 61 3.87 10.27 3.80
C ARG A 61 5.04 11.20 4.13
N HIS A 62 5.72 11.71 3.11
CA HIS A 62 6.82 12.66 3.22
C HIS A 62 6.40 13.99 3.87
N LEU A 63 5.15 14.41 3.67
CA LEU A 63 4.60 15.62 4.28
C LEU A 63 4.12 15.35 5.71
N LEU A 64 3.50 14.19 5.95
CA LEU A 64 2.99 13.80 7.27
C LEU A 64 4.13 13.55 8.28
N ARG A 65 5.18 12.85 7.86
CA ARG A 65 6.37 12.54 8.67
C ARG A 65 7.65 12.59 7.83
N PRO A 66 8.19 13.80 7.57
CA PRO A 66 9.49 13.95 6.90
C PRO A 66 10.65 13.31 7.67
N ASP A 67 10.50 13.14 8.99
CA ASP A 67 11.50 12.51 9.86
C ASP A 67 11.64 10.98 9.64
N LEU A 68 10.58 10.27 9.22
CA LEU A 68 10.71 8.85 8.81
C LEU A 68 10.84 8.69 7.31
N TYR A 69 10.19 9.58 6.56
CA TYR A 69 10.09 9.50 5.12
C TYR A 69 10.68 10.77 4.53
N PRO A 70 12.01 10.98 4.61
CA PRO A 70 12.64 12.08 3.89
C PRO A 70 12.34 11.91 2.40
N LEU A 71 12.22 13.03 1.67
CA LEU A 71 12.17 12.93 0.21
C LEU A 71 13.53 12.40 -0.25
N PRO A 72 13.58 11.40 -1.13
CA PRO A 72 14.83 11.04 -1.77
C PRO A 72 15.30 12.26 -2.57
N GLU A 73 16.43 12.83 -2.16
CA GLU A 73 17.14 13.90 -2.86
C GLU A 73 17.56 13.35 -4.23
N GLY A 74 16.71 13.49 -5.24
CA GLY A 74 16.93 12.92 -6.56
C GLY A 74 16.66 11.42 -6.63
N ALA A 75 15.40 11.02 -6.46
CA ALA A 75 14.92 9.81 -7.13
C ALA A 75 14.99 10.03 -8.66
N MET A 76 16.21 9.98 -9.18
CA MET A 76 16.49 9.68 -10.57
C MET A 76 15.61 8.49 -10.95
N ILE A 77 14.78 8.70 -11.98
CA ILE A 77 14.12 7.61 -12.67
C ILE A 77 15.25 6.67 -13.07
N GLN A 78 15.42 5.57 -12.33
CA GLN A 78 16.06 4.42 -12.90
C GLN A 78 15.06 3.96 -13.92
N ASP A 79 15.29 4.36 -15.17
CA ASP A 79 14.95 3.56 -16.33
C ASP A 79 15.51 2.18 -16.01
N TYR A 80 14.68 1.35 -15.36
CA TYR A 80 14.94 -0.07 -15.33
C TYR A 80 14.82 -0.44 -16.80
N GLY A 81 15.96 -0.54 -17.46
CA GLY A 81 16.02 -0.79 -18.89
C GLY A 81 15.02 -1.88 -19.26
N GLU A 82 14.44 -1.70 -20.42
CA GLU A 82 13.49 -2.60 -21.07
C GLU A 82 14.13 -3.97 -21.30
N GLU A 83 14.32 -4.75 -20.24
CA GLU A 83 14.87 -6.09 -20.28
C GLU A 83 14.03 -6.98 -19.36
N CYS A 84 12.71 -6.98 -19.60
CA CYS A 84 11.96 -8.20 -19.50
C CYS A 84 12.58 -9.20 -20.48
N GLY A 85 13.67 -9.85 -20.07
CA GLY A 85 14.13 -11.08 -20.70
C GLY A 85 12.94 -12.05 -20.76
N PRO A 86 12.76 -12.81 -21.84
CA PRO A 86 11.56 -13.60 -22.02
C PRO A 86 11.49 -14.69 -20.94
N ILE A 87 10.53 -14.60 -20.01
CA ILE A 87 10.22 -15.66 -19.03
C ILE A 87 9.59 -16.89 -19.73
N LEU A 88 9.22 -16.78 -21.00
CA LEU A 88 8.64 -17.89 -21.80
C LEU A 88 9.59 -18.35 -22.91
N SER A 89 10.67 -19.01 -22.53
CA SER A 89 11.27 -20.04 -23.38
C SER A 89 11.33 -21.34 -22.61
N GLY A 90 10.29 -22.17 -22.76
CA GLY A 90 10.35 -23.58 -22.35
C GLY A 90 9.15 -24.11 -21.57
N ILE A 91 7.93 -23.96 -22.06
CA ILE A 91 6.85 -24.90 -21.71
C ILE A 91 6.46 -25.67 -22.98
N ASP A 92 7.36 -26.56 -23.40
CA ASP A 92 6.97 -27.77 -24.14
C ASP A 92 7.60 -28.96 -23.44
N HIS A 93 7.18 -29.22 -22.19
CA HIS A 93 7.36 -30.53 -21.62
C HIS A 93 6.04 -31.28 -21.77
N ARG A 94 5.92 -31.94 -22.92
CA ARG A 94 4.91 -32.96 -23.19
C ARG A 94 5.12 -34.07 -22.17
N VAL A 95 4.49 -33.98 -21.00
CA VAL A 95 4.48 -35.06 -20.01
C VAL A 95 3.48 -36.10 -20.52
N ALA A 96 3.97 -37.03 -21.32
CA ALA A 96 3.26 -38.26 -21.65
C ALA A 96 3.22 -39.15 -20.39
N CYS A 97 2.31 -38.87 -19.48
CA CYS A 97 1.89 -39.87 -18.48
C CYS A 97 0.82 -40.74 -19.13
N ASP A 98 1.25 -41.68 -19.96
CA ASP A 98 0.44 -42.84 -20.34
C ASP A 98 0.14 -43.64 -19.06
N ARG A 99 -1.10 -43.50 -18.56
CA ARG A 99 -1.62 -44.32 -17.48
C ARG A 99 -2.73 -45.17 -18.09
N GLN A 100 -2.37 -46.31 -18.68
CA GLN A 100 -3.35 -47.29 -19.14
C GLN A 100 -4.29 -47.66 -17.98
N PRO A 101 -5.61 -47.46 -18.10
CA PRO A 101 -6.55 -48.04 -17.15
C PRO A 101 -6.62 -49.55 -17.38
N LYS A 102 -6.19 -50.36 -16.40
CA LYS A 102 -6.40 -51.80 -16.43
C LYS A 102 -7.89 -52.10 -16.37
N ALA A 103 -8.36 -52.86 -17.35
CA ALA A 103 -9.72 -53.35 -17.45
C ALA A 103 -10.07 -54.28 -16.27
N GLN A 104 -11.21 -54.03 -15.63
CA GLN A 104 -12.02 -55.11 -15.09
C GLN A 104 -13.46 -54.63 -14.93
N ARG A 105 -14.35 -55.01 -15.84
CA ARG A 105 -15.78 -55.01 -15.59
C ARG A 105 -16.27 -56.45 -15.74
N LYS A 106 -16.79 -56.93 -14.63
CA LYS A 106 -17.26 -58.27 -14.31
C LYS A 106 -18.55 -58.53 -15.09
N ASP A 107 -18.57 -59.54 -15.93
CA ASP A 107 -19.78 -60.01 -16.60
C ASP A 107 -20.83 -60.41 -15.57
N ILE A 108 -22.05 -59.89 -15.76
CA ILE A 108 -23.26 -60.28 -15.05
C ILE A 108 -24.06 -61.16 -16.03
N ALA A 109 -24.39 -62.38 -15.63
CA ALA A 109 -25.44 -63.22 -16.19
C ALA A 109 -25.98 -64.07 -15.04
#